data_AF-A0A1W2H2E5-F1
#
_entry.id   AF-A0A1W2H2E5-F1
#
_cell.length_a   1.000
_cell.length_b   1.000
_cell.length_c   1.000
_cell.angle_alpha   90.00
_cell.angle_beta   90.00
_cell.angle_gamma   90.00
#
_symmetry.space_group_name_H-M   'P 1'
#
loop_
_entity.id
_entity.type
_entity.pdbx_description
1 polymer ?
#
loop_
_entity_poly.entity_id
_entity_poly.type
_entity_poly.pdbx_seq_one_letter_code
_entity_poly.pdbx_strand_id
1 'polypeptide(L)'
;MKRIFSILKEKWPEYILEILVITFGILGAFALNNWNEHNKAKTLEKEYITRLIEDLTKDRVQIVQEKKDTQLRLEVTMYIYDIITSDQPVVEDTSYFVVGIQMIGRTNRPKINDATFEDLISSGNASIIQNKALFNEIRSYYRNIPFEWFEEYIDRMWKGYLPLGIDAINLDMLLEIIDQEAEGWVDADKFNEINLKVSEREFEQILGKILNSKEFEFETKNIGRSHRVHINFLERMLKSEQDLIQELNAYLKTL
;
A
#
# COMPACT_ATOMS: atom_id res chain seq x y z
N MET A 1 71.95 32.98 -11.29
CA MET A 1 71.70 31.51 -11.14
C MET A 1 72.51 30.84 -10.02
N LYS A 2 73.85 30.99 -9.94
CA LYS A 2 74.67 30.33 -8.89
C LYS A 2 74.23 30.60 -7.43
N ARG A 3 73.75 31.82 -7.14
CA ARG A 3 73.28 32.23 -5.79
C ARG A 3 71.94 31.59 -5.39
N ILE A 4 71.06 31.32 -6.34
CA ILE A 4 69.78 30.63 -6.08
C ILE A 4 70.05 29.15 -5.78
N PHE A 5 70.95 28.53 -6.54
CA PHE A 5 71.37 27.15 -6.30
C PHE A 5 72.10 26.96 -4.96
N SER A 6 72.92 27.92 -4.51
CA SER A 6 73.56 27.82 -3.19
C SER A 6 72.57 27.92 -2.04
N ILE A 7 71.59 28.84 -2.12
CA ILE A 7 70.55 29.01 -1.11
C ILE A 7 69.64 27.78 -1.03
N LEU A 8 69.25 27.22 -2.19
CA LEU A 8 68.47 25.98 -2.24
C LEU A 8 69.25 24.80 -1.65
N LYS A 9 70.56 24.68 -1.90
CA LYS A 9 71.38 23.60 -1.35
C LYS A 9 71.55 23.70 0.18
N GLU A 10 71.49 24.90 0.75
CA GLU A 10 71.64 25.13 2.18
C GLU A 10 70.30 24.99 2.93
N LYS A 11 69.19 25.43 2.33
CA LYS A 11 67.85 25.52 2.97
C LYS A 11 66.80 24.51 2.49
N TRP A 12 67.19 23.51 1.69
CA TRP A 12 66.23 22.53 1.18
C TRP A 12 65.47 21.76 2.28
N PRO A 13 66.04 21.41 3.45
CA PRO A 13 65.29 20.71 4.49
C PRO A 13 64.17 21.57 5.06
N GLU A 14 64.39 22.88 5.25
CA GLU A 14 63.39 23.84 5.72
C GLU A 14 62.24 23.98 4.72
N TYR A 15 62.54 24.11 3.42
CA TYR A 15 61.50 24.21 2.39
C TYR A 15 60.70 22.92 2.25
N ILE A 16 61.32 21.74 2.39
CA ILE A 16 60.60 20.47 2.41
C ILE A 16 59.71 20.38 3.64
N LEU A 17 60.20 20.75 4.82
CA LEU A 17 59.40 20.74 6.04
C LEU A 17 58.20 21.70 5.93
N GLU A 18 58.40 22.89 5.36
CA GLU A 18 57.33 23.87 5.12
C GLU A 18 56.26 23.30 4.16
N ILE A 19 56.67 22.71 3.03
CA ILE A 19 55.75 22.05 2.09
C ILE A 19 55.00 20.90 2.78
N LEU A 20 55.69 20.08 3.57
CA LEU A 20 55.06 18.98 4.32
C LEU A 20 54.03 19.49 5.31
N VAL A 21 54.37 20.51 6.11
CA VAL A 21 53.44 21.11 7.09
C VAL A 21 52.20 21.68 6.40
N ILE A 22 52.37 22.43 5.31
CA ILE A 22 51.24 22.97 4.54
C ILE A 22 50.41 21.82 3.96
N THR A 23 51.05 20.80 3.39
CA THR A 23 50.38 19.63 2.81
C THR A 23 49.58 18.87 3.86
N PHE A 24 50.17 18.58 5.02
CA PHE A 24 49.48 17.92 6.14
C PHE A 24 48.35 18.79 6.70
N GLY A 25 48.51 20.11 6.76
CA GLY A 25 47.45 21.03 7.17
C GLY A 25 46.24 20.97 6.24
N ILE A 26 46.47 21.02 4.93
CA ILE A 26 45.42 20.91 3.90
C ILE A 26 44.77 19.53 3.94
N LEU A 27 45.56 18.45 3.94
CA LEU A 27 45.05 17.08 4.00
C LEU A 27 44.25 16.83 5.29
N GLY A 28 44.72 17.34 6.43
CA GLY A 28 44.02 17.23 7.71
C GLY A 28 42.67 17.97 7.70
N ALA A 29 42.62 19.17 7.14
CA ALA A 29 41.38 19.93 6.96
C ALA A 29 40.38 19.19 6.05
N PHE A 30 40.84 18.68 4.90
CA PHE A 30 40.01 17.87 4.01
C PHE A 30 39.53 16.57 4.66
N ALA A 31 40.40 15.87 5.41
CA ALA A 31 40.03 14.66 6.11
C ALA A 31 38.95 14.92 7.19
N LEU A 32 39.10 15.99 7.97
CA LEU A 32 38.11 16.39 8.97
C LEU A 32 36.78 16.76 8.33
N ASN A 33 36.81 17.51 7.21
CA ASN A 33 35.61 17.86 6.46
C ASN A 33 34.89 16.62 5.92
N ASN A 34 35.63 15.70 5.28
CA ASN A 34 35.06 14.46 4.74
C ASN A 34 34.47 13.57 5.84
N TRP A 35 35.09 13.52 7.02
CA TRP A 35 34.55 12.80 8.18
C TRP A 35 33.23 13.40 8.67
N ASN A 36 33.15 14.73 8.76
CA ASN A 36 31.93 15.44 9.13
C ASN A 36 30.81 15.20 8.10
N GLU A 37 31.10 15.31 6.81
CA GLU A 37 30.13 15.04 5.75
C GLU A 37 29.66 13.58 5.73
N HIS A 38 30.56 12.62 5.96
CA HIS A 38 30.19 11.21 6.11
C HIS A 38 29.24 10.98 7.31
N ASN A 39 29.50 11.62 8.45
CA ASN A 39 28.63 11.51 9.62
C ASN A 39 27.24 12.10 9.35
N LYS A 40 27.16 13.28 8.71
CA LYS A 40 25.88 13.88 8.32
C LYS A 40 25.10 12.98 7.35
N ALA A 41 25.78 12.44 6.34
CA ALA A 41 25.17 11.52 5.37
C ALA A 41 24.61 10.27 6.07
N LYS A 42 25.37 9.71 7.02
CA LYS A 42 24.95 8.54 7.82
C LYS A 42 23.74 8.85 8.71
N THR A 43 23.70 10.02 9.34
CA THR A 43 22.54 10.47 10.13
C THR A 43 21.29 10.60 9.27
N LEU A 44 21.43 11.22 8.09
CA LEU A 44 20.32 11.41 7.16
C LEU A 44 19.87 10.07 6.54
N GLU A 45 20.79 9.15 6.24
CA GLU A 45 20.46 7.79 5.81
C GLU A 45 19.62 7.07 6.87
N LYS A 46 20.03 7.15 8.14
CA LYS A 46 19.28 6.58 9.27
C LYS A 46 17.86 7.15 9.38
N GLU A 47 17.71 8.45 9.19
CA GLU A 47 16.41 9.13 9.19
C GLU A 47 15.51 8.61 8.07
N TYR A 48 16.01 8.54 6.83
CA TYR A 48 15.26 7.99 5.70
C TYR A 48 14.81 6.55 5.92
N ILE A 49 15.71 5.67 6.39
CA ILE A 49 15.38 4.27 6.66
C ILE A 49 14.32 4.16 7.76
N THR A 50 14.39 5.00 8.79
CA THR A 50 13.39 5.03 9.88
C THR A 50 12.02 5.46 9.35
N ARG A 51 11.96 6.55 8.57
CA ARG A 51 10.74 7.05 7.97
C ARG A 51 10.10 6.07 6.97
N LEU A 52 10.92 5.36 6.19
CA LEU A 52 10.44 4.29 5.30
C LEU A 52 9.80 3.15 6.09
N ILE A 53 10.40 2.73 7.21
CA ILE A 53 9.82 1.70 8.08
C ILE A 53 8.48 2.17 8.66
N GLU A 54 8.38 3.42 9.08
CA GLU A 54 7.13 4.01 9.60
C GLU A 54 6.03 4.05 8.53
N ASP A 55 6.37 4.45 7.31
CA ASP A 55 5.45 4.48 6.17
C ASP A 55 4.94 3.07 5.83
N LEU A 56 5.85 2.08 5.71
CA LEU A 56 5.49 0.67 5.48
C LEU A 56 4.63 0.09 6.62
N THR A 57 4.87 0.51 7.87
CA THR A 57 4.07 0.04 9.01
C THR A 57 2.63 0.58 8.95
N LYS A 58 2.44 1.81 8.45
CA LYS A 58 1.10 2.39 8.22
C LYS A 58 0.39 1.72 7.05
N ASP A 59 1.12 1.43 5.97
CA ASP A 59 0.60 0.68 4.82
C ASP A 59 0.04 -0.67 5.27
N ARG A 60 0.80 -1.39 6.11
CA ARG A 60 0.44 -2.69 6.64
C ARG A 60 -0.95 -2.72 7.25
N VAL A 61 -1.24 -1.74 8.12
CA VAL A 61 -2.52 -1.66 8.83
C VAL A 61 -3.68 -1.58 7.83
N GLN A 62 -3.52 -0.77 6.78
CA GLN A 62 -4.54 -0.61 5.75
C GLN A 62 -4.70 -1.87 4.89
N ILE A 63 -3.59 -2.51 4.50
CA ILE A 63 -3.62 -3.72 3.67
C ILE A 63 -4.23 -4.90 4.44
N VAL A 64 -3.92 -5.04 5.74
CA VAL A 64 -4.54 -6.05 6.61
C VAL A 64 -6.04 -5.83 6.71
N GLN A 65 -6.47 -4.58 6.90
CA GLN A 65 -7.89 -4.25 7.00
C GLN A 65 -8.62 -4.55 5.68
N GLU A 66 -8.12 -4.07 4.54
CA GLU A 66 -8.74 -4.34 3.23
C GLU A 66 -8.78 -5.84 2.90
N LYS A 67 -7.78 -6.60 3.36
CA LYS A 67 -7.78 -8.06 3.23
C LYS A 67 -8.94 -8.67 4.02
N LYS A 68 -9.12 -8.27 5.28
CA LYS A 68 -10.22 -8.73 6.14
C LYS A 68 -11.57 -8.40 5.49
N ASP A 69 -11.74 -7.17 5.02
CA ASP A 69 -12.99 -6.71 4.40
C ASP A 69 -13.28 -7.46 3.09
N THR A 70 -12.25 -7.71 2.27
CA THR A 70 -12.40 -8.48 1.03
C THR A 70 -12.69 -9.97 1.30
N GLN A 71 -12.18 -10.53 2.39
CA GLN A 71 -12.53 -11.90 2.82
C GLN A 71 -14.00 -12.01 3.18
N LEU A 72 -14.55 -11.04 3.92
CA LEU A 72 -15.97 -10.98 4.20
C LEU A 72 -16.79 -10.80 2.91
N ARG A 73 -16.37 -9.91 1.99
CA ARG A 73 -17.04 -9.75 0.69
C ARG A 73 -17.08 -11.05 -0.09
N LEU A 74 -16.01 -11.84 -0.07
CA LEU A 74 -15.99 -13.16 -0.72
C LEU A 74 -16.95 -14.15 -0.05
N GLU A 75 -17.02 -14.16 1.29
CA GLU A 75 -17.97 -14.99 2.04
C GLU A 75 -19.42 -14.63 1.70
N VAL A 76 -19.76 -13.35 1.74
CA VAL A 76 -21.09 -12.84 1.37
C VAL A 76 -21.41 -13.13 -0.11
N THR A 77 -20.41 -13.03 -0.99
CA THR A 77 -20.58 -13.37 -2.42
C THR A 77 -20.93 -14.84 -2.59
N MET A 78 -20.27 -15.74 -1.85
CA MET A 78 -20.57 -17.18 -1.89
C MET A 78 -21.98 -17.46 -1.36
N TYR A 79 -22.36 -16.81 -0.25
CA TYR A 79 -23.71 -16.91 0.30
C TYR A 79 -24.80 -16.48 -0.71
N ILE A 80 -24.62 -15.31 -1.34
CA ILE A 80 -25.54 -14.82 -2.38
C ILE A 80 -25.55 -15.78 -3.57
N TYR A 81 -24.39 -16.25 -4.00
CA TYR A 81 -24.27 -17.17 -5.13
C TYR A 81 -25.03 -18.49 -4.89
N ASP A 82 -24.94 -19.05 -3.68
CA ASP A 82 -25.65 -20.27 -3.31
C ASP A 82 -27.17 -20.05 -3.32
N ILE A 83 -27.66 -18.88 -2.88
CA ILE A 83 -29.08 -18.52 -2.96
C ILE A 83 -29.55 -18.42 -4.40
N ILE A 84 -28.84 -17.67 -5.25
CA ILE A 84 -29.31 -17.39 -6.62
C ILE A 84 -29.23 -18.60 -7.55
N THR A 85 -28.45 -19.62 -7.18
CA THR A 85 -28.33 -20.86 -7.94
C THR A 85 -29.10 -22.03 -7.33
N SER A 86 -29.78 -21.83 -6.20
CA SER A 86 -30.62 -22.84 -5.55
C SER A 86 -31.94 -23.02 -6.30
N ASP A 87 -32.37 -24.28 -6.44
CA ASP A 87 -33.72 -24.60 -6.93
C ASP A 87 -34.83 -24.13 -5.97
N GLN A 88 -34.50 -24.00 -4.68
CA GLN A 88 -35.40 -23.55 -3.60
C GLN A 88 -34.61 -22.58 -2.70
N PRO A 89 -34.50 -21.30 -3.08
CA PRO A 89 -33.73 -20.32 -2.31
C PRO A 89 -34.37 -20.11 -0.94
N VAL A 90 -33.54 -20.16 0.11
CA VAL A 90 -33.94 -19.86 1.49
C VAL A 90 -33.02 -18.76 2.01
N VAL A 91 -33.63 -17.66 2.46
CA VAL A 91 -32.93 -16.52 3.06
C VAL A 91 -33.41 -16.39 4.50
N GLU A 92 -32.54 -16.71 5.45
CA GLU A 92 -32.86 -16.63 6.88
C GLU A 92 -32.85 -15.18 7.38
N ASP A 93 -31.92 -14.37 6.89
CA ASP A 93 -31.78 -12.96 7.23
C ASP A 93 -31.89 -12.10 5.97
N THR A 94 -33.06 -11.50 5.76
CA THR A 94 -33.35 -10.64 4.61
C THR A 94 -32.56 -9.34 4.65
N SER A 95 -32.25 -8.81 5.85
CA SER A 95 -31.42 -7.61 6.00
C SER A 95 -30.02 -7.93 5.51
N TYR A 96 -29.40 -8.98 6.06
CA TYR A 96 -28.07 -9.43 5.68
C TYR A 96 -27.95 -9.68 4.18
N PHE A 97 -28.94 -10.34 3.56
CA PHE A 97 -28.95 -10.58 2.12
C PHE A 97 -29.00 -9.28 1.31
N VAL A 98 -29.91 -8.35 1.64
CA VAL A 98 -30.07 -7.09 0.90
C VAL A 98 -28.85 -6.18 1.06
N VAL A 99 -28.34 -6.04 2.29
CA VAL A 99 -27.11 -5.27 2.55
C VAL A 99 -25.92 -5.93 1.84
N GLY A 100 -25.86 -7.27 1.82
CA GLY A 100 -24.83 -8.04 1.15
C GLY A 100 -24.74 -7.76 -0.36
N ILE A 101 -25.89 -7.63 -1.04
CA ILE A 101 -25.95 -7.30 -2.48
C ILE A 101 -25.25 -5.97 -2.77
N GLN A 102 -25.36 -4.98 -1.89
CA GLN A 102 -24.67 -3.71 -2.08
C GLN A 102 -23.19 -3.80 -1.68
N MET A 103 -22.89 -4.55 -0.62
CA MET A 103 -21.57 -4.66 0.01
C MET A 103 -20.53 -5.35 -0.88
N ILE A 104 -20.88 -6.45 -1.57
CA ILE A 104 -19.90 -7.19 -2.38
C ILE A 104 -19.43 -6.37 -3.60
N GLY A 105 -20.25 -5.45 -4.10
CA GLY A 105 -19.91 -4.55 -5.22
C GLY A 105 -18.95 -3.40 -4.87
N ARG A 106 -18.48 -3.31 -3.62
CA ARG A 106 -17.68 -2.18 -3.11
C ARG A 106 -16.29 -2.65 -2.66
N THR A 107 -15.31 -1.75 -2.70
CA THR A 107 -13.96 -2.02 -2.18
C THR A 107 -13.30 -0.72 -1.78
N ASN A 108 -12.23 -0.80 -0.99
CA ASN A 108 -11.31 0.31 -0.83
C ASN A 108 -10.00 0.02 -1.55
N ARG A 109 -9.34 1.10 -1.98
CA ARG A 109 -7.97 1.03 -2.43
C ARG A 109 -7.07 1.34 -1.24
N PRO A 110 -6.23 0.39 -0.76
CA PRO A 110 -5.23 0.68 0.25
C PRO A 110 -4.38 1.87 -0.19
N LYS A 111 -4.24 2.86 0.69
CA LYS A 111 -3.39 4.01 0.43
C LYS A 111 -1.96 3.62 0.78
N ILE A 112 -1.07 3.76 -0.19
CA ILE A 112 0.37 3.57 -0.01
C ILE A 112 0.98 4.90 0.43
N ASN A 113 1.77 4.87 1.50
CA ASN A 113 2.50 6.00 2.03
C ASN A 113 3.87 6.06 1.34
N ASP A 114 3.93 6.74 0.20
CA ASP A 114 5.13 6.88 -0.64
C ASP A 114 5.90 8.19 -0.40
N ALA A 115 5.44 9.04 0.52
CA ALA A 115 5.98 10.38 0.74
C ALA A 115 7.49 10.39 1.02
N THR A 116 7.99 9.46 1.84
CA THR A 116 9.43 9.35 2.13
C THR A 116 10.22 8.86 0.91
N PHE A 117 9.65 7.93 0.14
CA PHE A 117 10.27 7.45 -1.09
C PHE A 117 10.32 8.56 -2.16
N GLU A 118 9.24 9.30 -2.34
CA GLU A 118 9.19 10.42 -3.29
C GLU A 118 10.11 11.57 -2.87
N ASP A 119 10.21 11.88 -1.58
CA ASP A 119 11.22 12.82 -1.06
C ASP A 119 12.64 12.35 -1.40
N LEU A 120 12.96 11.07 -1.15
CA LEU A 120 14.26 10.47 -1.43
C LEU A 120 14.65 10.54 -2.92
N ILE A 121 13.68 10.35 -3.83
CA ILE A 121 13.90 10.44 -5.27
C ILE A 121 14.00 11.90 -5.74
N SER A 122 13.06 12.75 -5.34
CA SER A 122 12.94 14.14 -5.82
C SER A 122 14.04 15.07 -5.29
N SER A 123 14.53 14.83 -4.08
CA SER A 123 15.67 15.55 -3.49
C SER A 123 17.04 15.13 -4.06
N GLY A 124 17.09 14.10 -4.89
CA GLY A 124 18.35 13.52 -5.38
C GLY A 124 19.09 12.70 -4.32
N ASN A 125 18.46 12.43 -3.17
CA ASN A 125 19.07 11.69 -2.06
C ASN A 125 19.14 10.18 -2.28
N ALA A 126 18.71 9.63 -3.43
CA ALA A 126 18.84 8.20 -3.75
C ALA A 126 20.25 7.62 -3.54
N SER A 127 21.31 8.43 -3.67
CA SER A 127 22.68 8.00 -3.41
C SER A 127 22.98 7.78 -1.92
N ILE A 128 22.18 8.34 -1.01
CA ILE A 128 22.40 8.29 0.43
C ILE A 128 22.25 6.90 1.01
N ILE A 129 21.37 6.08 0.41
CA ILE A 129 21.27 4.66 0.73
C ILE A 129 22.46 3.97 0.08
N GLN A 130 23.46 3.63 0.89
CA GLN A 130 24.72 3.07 0.39
C GLN A 130 24.52 1.65 -0.16
N ASN A 131 23.67 0.85 0.49
CA ASN A 131 23.30 -0.47 0.03
C ASN A 131 22.39 -0.39 -1.21
N LYS A 132 22.98 -0.58 -2.40
CA LYS A 132 22.25 -0.52 -3.68
C LYS A 132 21.28 -1.66 -3.89
N ALA A 133 21.51 -2.83 -3.31
CA ALA A 133 20.55 -3.92 -3.35
C ALA A 133 19.29 -3.54 -2.58
N LEU A 134 19.44 -3.05 -1.34
CA LEU A 134 18.31 -2.57 -0.53
C LEU A 134 17.56 -1.41 -1.20
N PHE A 135 18.28 -0.45 -1.79
CA PHE A 135 17.64 0.64 -2.52
C PHE A 135 16.79 0.15 -3.70
N ASN A 136 17.25 -0.89 -4.41
CA ASN A 136 16.48 -1.49 -5.49
C ASN A 136 15.23 -2.23 -4.96
N GLU A 137 15.30 -2.88 -3.80
CA GLU A 137 14.14 -3.49 -3.16
C GLU A 137 13.11 -2.44 -2.73
N ILE A 138 13.55 -1.33 -2.11
CA ILE A 138 12.68 -0.18 -1.79
C ILE A 138 11.99 0.32 -3.07
N ARG A 139 12.77 0.56 -4.13
CA ARG A 139 12.24 1.05 -5.42
C ARG A 139 11.26 0.05 -6.03
N SER A 140 11.57 -1.24 -5.96
CA SER A 140 10.71 -2.32 -6.45
C SER A 140 9.38 -2.29 -5.72
N TYR A 141 9.40 -2.22 -4.39
CA TYR A 141 8.17 -2.12 -3.58
C TYR A 141 7.30 -0.94 -4.01
N TYR A 142 7.83 0.28 -4.04
CA TYR A 142 7.01 1.46 -4.35
C TYR A 142 6.58 1.59 -5.82
N ARG A 143 7.33 1.00 -6.76
CA ARG A 143 7.02 1.11 -8.20
C ARG A 143 6.28 -0.09 -8.79
N ASN A 144 6.36 -1.26 -8.16
CA ASN A 144 5.78 -2.50 -8.68
C ASN A 144 4.45 -2.88 -8.04
N ILE A 145 3.84 -2.02 -7.21
CA ILE A 145 2.43 -2.20 -6.80
C ILE A 145 1.59 -1.96 -8.07
N PRO A 146 1.01 -3.00 -8.71
CA PRO A 146 0.41 -2.87 -10.02
C PRO A 146 -0.86 -2.04 -9.90
N PHE A 147 -0.71 -0.74 -10.17
CA PHE A 147 -1.81 0.20 -10.33
C PHE A 147 -2.87 -0.38 -11.27
N GLU A 148 -2.43 -1.01 -12.36
CA GLU A 148 -3.26 -1.66 -13.37
C GLU A 148 -4.14 -2.78 -12.80
N TRP A 149 -3.63 -3.57 -11.84
CA TRP A 149 -4.44 -4.63 -11.23
C TRP A 149 -5.59 -4.07 -10.40
N PHE A 150 -5.33 -2.97 -9.67
CA PHE A 150 -6.38 -2.27 -8.95
C PHE A 150 -7.45 -1.73 -9.90
N GLU A 151 -7.05 -1.14 -11.02
CA GLU A 151 -8.02 -0.63 -12.01
C GLU A 151 -8.88 -1.77 -12.59
N GLU A 152 -8.28 -2.88 -13.02
CA GLU A 152 -9.05 -4.04 -13.52
C GLU A 152 -10.01 -4.62 -12.48
N TYR A 153 -9.55 -4.73 -11.22
CA TYR A 153 -10.37 -5.22 -10.13
C TYR A 153 -11.56 -4.29 -9.86
N ILE A 154 -11.31 -2.99 -9.73
CA ILE A 154 -12.32 -1.95 -9.55
C ILE A 154 -13.32 -1.95 -10.71
N ASP A 155 -12.84 -2.07 -11.94
CA ASP A 155 -13.68 -2.05 -13.14
C ASP A 155 -14.72 -3.17 -13.12
N ARG A 156 -14.30 -4.40 -12.79
CA ARG A 156 -15.20 -5.56 -12.69
C ARG A 156 -16.27 -5.38 -11.61
N MET A 157 -15.95 -4.69 -10.51
CA MET A 157 -16.92 -4.44 -9.44
C MET A 157 -17.87 -3.30 -9.79
N TRP A 158 -17.31 -2.14 -10.16
CA TRP A 158 -18.07 -0.90 -10.34
C TRP A 158 -18.83 -0.85 -11.67
N LYS A 159 -18.29 -1.45 -12.73
CA LYS A 159 -18.95 -1.51 -14.05
C LYS A 159 -19.64 -2.84 -14.34
N GLY A 160 -19.26 -3.91 -13.63
CA GLY A 160 -19.90 -5.22 -13.74
C GLY A 160 -21.04 -5.37 -12.73
N TYR A 161 -20.71 -5.81 -11.52
CA TYR A 161 -21.72 -6.25 -10.55
C TYR A 161 -22.52 -5.11 -9.89
N LEU A 162 -21.87 -4.03 -9.43
CA LEU A 162 -22.50 -3.00 -8.60
C LEU A 162 -23.75 -2.35 -9.23
N PRO A 163 -23.78 -2.02 -10.55
CA PRO A 163 -24.99 -1.51 -11.20
C PRO A 163 -26.19 -2.47 -11.10
N LEU A 164 -25.96 -3.78 -11.17
CA LEU A 164 -27.00 -4.80 -11.07
C LEU A 164 -27.53 -4.92 -9.63
N GLY A 165 -26.65 -4.82 -8.63
CA GLY A 165 -27.05 -4.74 -7.23
C GLY A 165 -27.89 -3.50 -6.92
N ILE A 166 -27.48 -2.35 -7.46
CA ILE A 166 -28.23 -1.08 -7.33
C ILE A 166 -29.59 -1.16 -8.01
N ASP A 167 -29.69 -1.77 -9.20
CA ASP A 167 -30.97 -1.93 -9.90
C ASP A 167 -31.96 -2.86 -9.16
N ALA A 168 -31.43 -3.88 -8.48
CA ALA A 168 -32.22 -4.83 -7.72
C ALA A 168 -32.92 -4.17 -6.52
N ILE A 169 -32.22 -3.32 -5.77
CA ILE A 169 -32.65 -2.75 -4.49
C ILE A 169 -33.40 -1.42 -4.70
N ASN A 170 -34.42 -1.15 -3.87
CA ASN A 170 -35.11 0.14 -3.91
C ASN A 170 -34.23 1.28 -3.38
N LEU A 171 -34.43 2.49 -3.92
CA LEU A 171 -33.60 3.66 -3.61
C LEU A 171 -33.60 4.02 -2.12
N ASP A 172 -34.74 3.95 -1.47
CA ASP A 172 -34.88 4.24 -0.03
C ASP A 172 -34.04 3.28 0.82
N MET A 173 -34.05 1.98 0.51
CA MET A 173 -33.17 1.00 1.17
C MET A 173 -31.69 1.26 0.91
N LEU A 174 -31.31 1.58 -0.34
CA LEU A 174 -29.92 1.91 -0.69
C LEU A 174 -29.42 3.12 0.13
N LEU A 175 -30.26 4.13 0.30
CA LEU A 175 -29.96 5.32 1.09
C LEU A 175 -29.91 5.02 2.58
N GLU A 176 -30.85 4.23 3.11
CA GLU A 176 -30.84 3.80 4.52
C GLU A 176 -29.58 2.99 4.86
N ILE A 177 -29.16 2.10 3.96
CA ILE A 177 -27.88 1.40 4.10
C ILE A 177 -26.77 2.44 4.23
N ILE A 178 -26.60 3.33 3.23
CA ILE A 178 -25.54 4.35 3.21
C ILE A 178 -25.55 5.25 4.45
N ASP A 179 -26.71 5.64 4.95
CA ASP A 179 -26.83 6.47 6.15
C ASP A 179 -26.32 5.74 7.40
N GLN A 180 -26.57 4.43 7.52
CA GLN A 180 -26.01 3.59 8.59
C GLN A 180 -24.49 3.39 8.42
N GLU A 181 -23.96 3.46 7.19
CA GLU A 181 -22.51 3.45 6.91
C GLU A 181 -21.82 4.78 7.24
N ALA A 182 -22.55 5.90 7.23
CA ALA A 182 -21.98 7.25 7.38
C ALA A 182 -21.38 7.52 8.78
N GLU A 183 -21.71 6.70 9.77
CA GLU A 183 -21.05 6.69 11.10
C GLU A 183 -19.64 6.05 11.07
N GLY A 184 -19.13 5.76 9.87
CA GLY A 184 -17.75 5.45 9.52
C GLY A 184 -17.69 4.21 8.63
N TRP A 185 -16.71 4.15 7.71
CA TRP A 185 -16.51 3.09 6.72
C TRP A 185 -16.95 1.70 7.19
N VAL A 186 -17.78 1.01 6.39
CA VAL A 186 -18.13 -0.40 6.66
C VAL A 186 -16.91 -1.27 6.44
N ASP A 187 -16.20 -1.50 7.53
CA ASP A 187 -15.33 -2.65 7.65
C ASP A 187 -16.17 -3.91 7.97
N ALA A 188 -15.50 -5.05 7.98
CA ALA A 188 -16.13 -6.31 8.31
C ALA A 188 -16.85 -6.34 9.67
N ASP A 189 -16.49 -5.46 10.61
CA ASP A 189 -17.09 -5.42 11.94
C ASP A 189 -18.44 -4.68 11.90
N LYS A 190 -18.55 -3.61 11.11
CA LYS A 190 -19.79 -2.83 10.98
C LYS A 190 -20.87 -3.46 10.10
N PHE A 191 -20.50 -4.35 9.18
CA PHE A 191 -21.46 -4.97 8.27
C PHE A 191 -22.60 -5.70 9.00
N ASN A 192 -22.27 -6.42 10.08
CA ASN A 192 -23.26 -7.15 10.88
C ASN A 192 -24.11 -6.23 11.78
N GLU A 193 -23.76 -4.94 11.88
CA GLU A 193 -24.49 -3.94 12.69
C GLU A 193 -25.60 -3.25 11.88
N ILE A 194 -25.55 -3.33 10.54
CA ILE A 194 -26.56 -2.73 9.66
C ILE A 194 -27.87 -3.48 9.81
N ASN A 195 -28.90 -2.77 10.25
CA ASN A 195 -30.23 -3.32 10.46
C ASN A 195 -31.21 -2.65 9.49
N LEU A 196 -31.48 -3.31 8.38
CA LEU A 196 -32.41 -2.88 7.36
C LEU A 196 -33.76 -3.56 7.55
N LYS A 197 -34.83 -2.78 7.63
CA LYS A 197 -36.19 -3.33 7.65
C LYS A 197 -36.66 -3.61 6.24
N VAL A 198 -36.68 -4.88 5.86
CA VAL A 198 -37.17 -5.34 4.55
C VAL A 198 -38.51 -6.03 4.75
N SER A 199 -39.58 -5.51 4.13
CA SER A 199 -40.87 -6.23 4.14
C SER A 199 -40.83 -7.45 3.22
N GLU A 200 -41.67 -8.46 3.50
CA GLU A 200 -41.78 -9.66 2.67
C GLU A 200 -42.02 -9.32 1.18
N ARG A 201 -42.87 -8.33 0.91
CA ARG A 201 -43.15 -7.87 -0.46
C ARG A 201 -41.91 -7.28 -1.14
N GLU A 202 -41.14 -6.45 -0.45
CA GLU A 202 -39.93 -5.84 -1.02
C GLU A 202 -38.85 -6.88 -1.25
N PHE A 203 -38.70 -7.80 -0.30
CA PHE A 203 -37.77 -8.92 -0.41
C PHE A 203 -38.10 -9.79 -1.63
N GLU A 204 -39.35 -10.21 -1.81
CA GLU A 204 -39.78 -11.00 -2.97
C GLU A 204 -39.56 -10.27 -4.30
N GLN A 205 -39.72 -8.94 -4.32
CA GLN A 205 -39.43 -8.13 -5.50
C GLN A 205 -37.93 -8.10 -5.82
N ILE A 206 -37.07 -7.90 -4.82
CA ILE A 206 -35.62 -7.91 -4.98
C ILE A 206 -35.15 -9.30 -5.44
N LEU A 207 -35.54 -10.33 -4.72
CA LEU A 207 -35.17 -11.71 -5.01
C LEU A 207 -35.65 -12.11 -6.42
N GLY A 208 -36.88 -11.75 -6.78
CA GLY A 208 -37.42 -11.99 -8.12
C GLY A 208 -36.62 -11.32 -9.25
N LYS A 209 -36.16 -10.06 -9.08
CA LYS A 209 -35.29 -9.40 -10.07
C LYS A 209 -33.97 -10.16 -10.24
N ILE A 210 -33.38 -10.58 -9.12
CA ILE A 210 -32.08 -11.26 -9.09
C ILE A 210 -32.16 -12.64 -9.73
N LEU A 211 -33.11 -13.49 -9.31
CA LEU A 211 -33.26 -14.86 -9.81
C LEU A 211 -33.59 -14.92 -11.31
N ASN A 212 -34.25 -13.88 -11.84
CA ASN A 212 -34.58 -13.79 -13.26
C ASN A 212 -33.46 -13.17 -14.11
N SER A 213 -32.32 -12.80 -13.52
CA SER A 213 -31.21 -12.15 -14.22
C SER A 213 -30.00 -13.08 -14.36
N LYS A 214 -29.80 -13.62 -15.57
CA LYS A 214 -28.58 -14.36 -15.92
C LYS A 214 -27.31 -13.50 -15.82
N GLU A 215 -27.46 -12.20 -16.05
CA GLU A 215 -26.37 -11.24 -15.95
C GLU A 215 -25.95 -11.05 -14.49
N PHE A 216 -26.92 -10.96 -13.56
CA PHE A 216 -26.63 -10.93 -12.13
C PHE A 216 -25.88 -12.18 -11.69
N GLU A 217 -26.35 -13.38 -12.06
CA GLU A 217 -25.66 -14.63 -11.75
C GLU A 217 -24.21 -14.66 -12.28
N PHE A 218 -24.02 -14.23 -13.53
CA PHE A 218 -22.70 -14.15 -14.15
C PHE A 218 -21.78 -13.17 -13.41
N GLU A 219 -22.24 -11.97 -13.11
CA GLU A 219 -21.44 -10.96 -12.42
C GLU A 219 -21.18 -11.32 -10.96
N THR A 220 -22.08 -12.04 -10.28
CA THR A 220 -21.80 -12.63 -8.95
C THR A 220 -20.65 -13.63 -9.01
N LYS A 221 -20.57 -14.49 -10.05
CA LYS A 221 -19.40 -15.37 -10.25
C LYS A 221 -18.13 -14.56 -10.52
N ASN A 222 -18.24 -13.54 -11.37
CA ASN A 222 -17.11 -12.71 -11.78
C ASN A 222 -16.51 -11.92 -10.61
N ILE A 223 -17.37 -11.33 -9.77
CA ILE A 223 -16.93 -10.57 -8.60
C ILE A 223 -16.36 -11.48 -7.51
N GLY A 224 -16.93 -12.66 -7.28
CA GLY A 224 -16.36 -13.65 -6.36
C GLY A 224 -14.95 -14.09 -6.76
N ARG A 225 -14.73 -14.35 -8.06
CA ARG A 225 -13.38 -14.59 -8.60
C ARG A 225 -12.47 -13.37 -8.36
N SER A 226 -12.99 -12.17 -8.59
CA SER A 226 -12.23 -10.92 -8.45
C SER A 226 -11.79 -10.67 -7.00
N HIS A 227 -12.67 -10.88 -6.01
CA HIS A 227 -12.30 -10.82 -4.59
C HIS A 227 -11.22 -11.83 -4.22
N ARG A 228 -11.31 -13.09 -4.71
CA ARG A 228 -10.26 -14.09 -4.47
C ARG A 228 -8.90 -13.65 -5.02
N VAL A 229 -8.86 -13.12 -6.24
CA VAL A 229 -7.60 -12.63 -6.82
C VAL A 229 -7.09 -11.41 -6.04
N HIS A 230 -7.98 -10.53 -5.59
CA HIS A 230 -7.62 -9.38 -4.76
C HIS A 230 -7.01 -9.80 -3.41
N ILE A 231 -7.61 -10.76 -2.71
CA ILE A 231 -7.04 -11.35 -1.47
C ILE A 231 -5.63 -11.88 -1.71
N ASN A 232 -5.44 -12.69 -2.77
CA ASN A 232 -4.12 -13.24 -3.11
C ASN A 232 -3.09 -12.13 -3.40
N PHE A 233 -3.55 -11.01 -3.96
CA PHE A 233 -2.70 -9.86 -4.23
C PHE A 233 -2.30 -9.13 -2.94
N LEU A 234 -3.26 -8.84 -2.06
CA LEU A 234 -3.00 -8.25 -0.74
C LEU A 234 -2.06 -9.13 0.09
N GLU A 235 -2.20 -10.46 0.02
CA GLU A 235 -1.27 -11.39 0.68
C GLU A 235 0.17 -11.28 0.17
N ARG A 236 0.36 -11.15 -1.15
CA ARG A 236 1.69 -10.91 -1.73
C ARG A 236 2.27 -9.56 -1.29
N MET A 237 1.44 -8.52 -1.24
CA MET A 237 1.86 -7.21 -0.73
C MET A 237 2.31 -7.29 0.73
N LEU A 238 1.49 -7.89 1.61
CA LEU A 238 1.83 -8.05 3.03
C LEU A 238 3.13 -8.83 3.24
N LYS A 239 3.41 -9.80 2.37
CA LYS A 239 4.66 -10.56 2.39
C LYS A 239 5.85 -9.71 1.95
N SER A 240 5.73 -9.03 0.81
CA SER A 240 6.78 -8.14 0.29
C SER A 240 7.12 -7.01 1.25
N GLU A 241 6.10 -6.40 1.86
CA GLU A 241 6.24 -5.35 2.86
C GLU A 241 6.95 -5.87 4.12
N GLN A 242 6.53 -7.04 4.63
CA GLN A 242 7.15 -7.63 5.80
C GLN A 242 8.63 -7.96 5.58
N ASP A 243 8.96 -8.51 4.41
CA ASP A 243 10.34 -8.82 4.04
C ASP A 243 11.18 -7.53 3.94
N LEU A 244 10.64 -6.48 3.31
CA LEU A 244 11.32 -5.17 3.21
C LEU A 244 11.50 -4.51 4.58
N ILE A 245 10.48 -4.52 5.45
CA ILE A 245 10.59 -4.01 6.83
C ILE A 245 11.70 -4.75 7.58
N GLN A 246 11.79 -6.07 7.43
CA GLN A 246 12.83 -6.87 8.07
C GLN A 246 14.24 -6.49 7.58
N GLU A 247 14.41 -6.31 6.27
CA GLU A 247 15.67 -5.89 5.66
C GLU A 247 16.07 -4.47 6.10
N LEU A 248 15.13 -3.52 6.09
CA LEU A 248 15.36 -2.16 6.55
C LEU A 248 15.77 -2.13 8.03
N ASN A 249 15.10 -2.89 8.89
CA ASN A 249 15.46 -3.01 10.31
C ASN A 249 16.84 -3.65 10.51
N ALA A 250 17.19 -4.65 9.71
CA ALA A 250 18.53 -5.25 9.75
C ALA A 250 19.59 -4.24 9.32
N TYR A 251 19.35 -3.50 8.23
CA TYR A 251 20.25 -2.47 7.72
C TYR A 251 20.41 -1.30 8.70
N LEU A 252 19.33 -0.87 9.33
CA LEU A 252 19.33 0.19 10.34
C LEU A 252 20.28 -0.10 11.51
N LYS A 253 20.46 -1.38 11.87
CA LYS A 253 21.41 -1.80 12.92
C LYS A 253 22.88 -1.71 12.48
N THR A 254 23.14 -1.63 11.18
CA THR A 254 24.49 -1.48 10.61
C THR A 254 24.91 -0.01 10.47
N LEU A 255 23.95 0.91 10.53
CA LEU A 255 24.14 2.36 10.54
C LEU A 255 24.36 2.86 11.98
#